data_AF-A0A2S7ITU2-F1
#
_entry.id   AF-A0A2S7ITU2-F1
#
_cell.length_a   1.000
_cell.length_b   1.000
_cell.length_c   1.000
_cell.angle_alpha   90.00
_cell.angle_beta   90.00
_cell.angle_gamma   90.00
#
_symmetry.space_group_name_H-M   'P 1'
#
loop_
_entity.id
_entity.type
_entity.pdbx_description
1 polymer ?
#
loop_
_entity_poly.entity_id
_entity_poly.type
_entity_poly.pdbx_seq_one_letter_code
_entity_poly.pdbx_strand_id
1 'polypeptide(L)' 'KGSVVGQTILDSADVNAVTFTGSTGTGKRVAAASIEHNRRFQLEQGGKNPLVVLDDADLNVAVESVVNSAFFS' A
#
# COMPACT_ATOMS: atom_id res chain seq x y z
N LYS A 1 -11.93 17.49 2.93
CA LYS A 1 -11.17 16.79 1.87
C LYS A 1 -10.08 15.95 2.52
N GLY A 2 -9.79 14.74 2.00
CA GLY A 2 -8.77 13.86 2.60
C GLY A 2 -7.39 14.50 2.70
N SER A 3 -7.00 15.33 1.73
CA SER A 3 -5.74 16.08 1.75
C SER A 3 -5.61 17.07 2.91
N VAL A 4 -6.73 17.65 3.37
CA VAL A 4 -6.71 18.64 4.48
C VAL A 4 -6.56 17.91 5.80
N VAL A 5 -7.45 16.94 6.07
CA VAL A 5 -7.44 16.19 7.34
C VAL A 5 -6.17 15.36 7.47
N GLY A 6 -5.73 14.71 6.38
CA GLY A 6 -4.50 13.94 6.38
C GLY A 6 -3.27 14.78 6.71
N GLN A 7 -3.18 16.00 6.15
CA GLN A 7 -2.08 16.90 6.47
C GLN A 7 -2.13 17.36 7.93
N THR A 8 -3.30 17.72 8.45
CA THR A 8 -3.46 18.09 9.87
C THR A 8 -2.99 16.98 10.81
N ILE A 9 -3.28 15.73 10.50
CA ILE A 9 -2.80 14.56 11.27
C ILE A 9 -1.27 14.45 11.18
N LEU A 10 -0.71 14.60 9.98
CA LEU A 10 0.74 14.51 9.77
C LEU A 10 1.52 15.65 10.43
N ASP A 11 0.93 16.82 10.62
CA ASP A 11 1.59 17.96 11.27
C ASP A 11 1.45 17.95 12.82
N SER A 12 0.50 17.17 13.36
CA SER A 12 0.17 17.19 14.79
C SER A 12 1.20 16.44 15.64
N ALA A 13 1.98 17.17 16.45
CA ALA A 13 2.96 16.62 17.40
C ALA A 13 2.40 15.55 18.36
N ASP A 14 1.09 15.53 18.59
CA ASP A 14 0.40 14.59 19.48
C ASP A 14 0.25 13.18 18.89
N VAL A 15 0.41 13.02 17.58
CA VAL A 15 0.34 11.70 16.93
C VAL A 15 1.64 10.95 17.20
N ASN A 16 1.56 9.74 17.76
CA ASN A 16 2.77 8.94 18.03
C ASN A 16 3.10 7.92 16.93
N ALA A 17 2.09 7.52 16.14
CA ALA A 17 2.25 6.54 15.08
C ALA A 17 1.25 6.73 13.93
N VAL A 18 1.64 6.32 12.72
CA VAL A 18 0.78 6.34 11.52
C VAL A 18 0.85 5.00 10.78
N THR A 19 -0.30 4.45 10.42
CA THR A 19 -0.40 3.39 9.42
C THR A 19 -1.12 3.93 8.20
N PHE A 20 -0.60 3.65 7.00
CA PHE A 20 -1.17 4.12 5.76
C PHE A 20 -1.13 3.04 4.69
N THR A 21 -2.29 2.80 4.06
CA THR A 21 -2.41 2.00 2.84
C THR A 21 -2.84 2.89 1.69
N GLY A 22 -2.13 2.86 0.57
CA GLY A 22 -2.51 3.63 -0.60
C GLY A 22 -1.40 3.79 -1.63
N SER A 23 -1.46 4.87 -2.41
CA SER A 23 -0.49 5.07 -3.48
C SER A 23 0.93 5.32 -2.96
N THR A 24 1.93 4.87 -3.73
CA THR A 24 3.35 5.07 -3.41
C THR A 24 3.69 6.55 -3.27
N GLY A 25 3.11 7.42 -4.10
CA GLY A 25 3.33 8.86 -4.04
C GLY A 25 2.83 9.49 -2.74
N THR A 26 1.67 9.07 -2.24
CA THR A 26 1.15 9.57 -0.96
C THR A 26 1.89 8.99 0.23
N GLY A 27 2.17 7.68 0.24
CA GLY A 27 2.89 7.08 1.36
C GLY A 27 4.31 7.62 1.52
N LYS A 28 5.00 8.02 0.44
CA LYS A 28 6.29 8.74 0.55
C LYS A 28 6.17 10.07 1.29
N ARG A 29 5.08 10.81 1.08
CA ARG A 29 4.81 12.06 1.81
C ARG A 29 4.51 11.80 3.29
N VAL A 30 3.73 10.76 3.57
CA VAL A 30 3.45 10.30 4.95
C VAL A 30 4.75 9.91 5.67
N ALA A 31 5.63 9.16 5.00
CA ALA A 31 6.95 8.78 5.53
C ALA A 31 7.77 10.01 5.90
N ALA A 32 7.93 10.96 4.97
CA ALA A 32 8.71 12.16 5.17
C ALA A 32 8.21 12.98 6.38
N ALA A 33 6.90 13.24 6.45
CA ALA A 33 6.32 13.96 7.58
C ALA A 33 6.46 13.19 8.91
N SER A 34 6.38 11.86 8.88
CA SER A 34 6.55 11.05 10.09
C SER A 34 7.98 11.07 10.64
N ILE A 35 8.98 11.17 9.76
CA ILE A 35 10.41 11.26 10.12
C ILE A 35 10.70 12.57 10.86
N GLU A 36 10.15 13.71 10.42
CA GLU A 36 10.33 15.02 11.07
C GLU A 36 9.90 15.01 12.55
N HIS A 37 8.93 14.15 12.89
CA HIS A 37 8.42 14.01 14.24
C HIS A 37 8.94 12.76 14.98
N ASN A 38 9.87 12.01 14.37
CA ASN A 38 10.39 10.75 14.87
C ASN A 38 9.29 9.75 15.31
N ARG A 39 8.18 9.70 14.55
CA ARG A 39 7.02 8.84 14.83
C ARG A 39 7.23 7.45 14.26
N ARG A 40 6.56 6.45 14.84
CA ARG A 40 6.48 5.12 14.23
C ARG A 40 5.57 5.17 13.00
N PHE A 41 5.96 4.53 11.90
CA PHE A 41 5.08 4.45 10.73
C PHE A 41 5.17 3.11 10.01
N GLN A 42 4.04 2.69 9.43
CA GLN A 42 3.92 1.53 8.53
C GLN A 42 3.21 1.97 7.25
N LEU A 43 3.73 1.56 6.09
CA LEU A 43 3.21 1.98 4.79
C LEU A 43 3.02 0.76 3.89
N GLU A 44 1.77 0.45 3.57
CA GLU A 44 1.43 -0.51 2.53
C GLU A 44 1.14 0.25 1.24
N GLN A 45 2.06 0.14 0.28
CA GLN A 45 2.05 0.97 -0.92
C GLN A 45 1.70 0.15 -2.16
N GLY A 46 1.78 0.76 -3.34
CA GLY A 46 1.51 0.06 -4.59
C GLY A 46 2.46 -1.12 -4.79
N GLY A 47 1.88 -2.28 -5.09
CA GLY A 47 2.58 -3.45 -5.60
C GLY A 47 2.10 -3.79 -7.01
N LYS A 48 2.94 -4.51 -7.75
CA LYS A 48 2.50 -5.22 -8.95
C LYS A 48 2.74 -6.69 -8.66
N ASN A 49 1.67 -7.48 -8.59
CA ASN A 49 1.74 -8.89 -8.21
C ASN A 49 2.01 -9.74 -9.47
N PRO A 50 3.26 -10.18 -9.74
CA PRO A 50 3.53 -11.07 -10.87
C PRO A 50 3.00 -12.47 -10.57
N LEU A 51 2.41 -13.10 -11.57
CA LEU A 51 2.07 -14.51 -11.56
C LEU A 51 2.77 -15.17 -12.75
N VAL A 52 3.59 -16.18 -12.47
CA VAL A 52 4.38 -16.90 -13.47
C VAL A 52 3.82 -18.32 -13.61
N VAL A 53 3.49 -18.71 -14.84
CA VAL A 53 3.03 -20.06 -15.18
C VAL A 53 4.20 -20.79 -15.85
N LEU A 54 4.60 -21.92 -15.28
CA LEU A 54 5.68 -22.77 -15.79
C LEU A 54 5.16 -23.75 -16.86
N ASP A 55 6.08 -24.40 -17.56
CA ASP A 55 5.78 -25.30 -18.67
C ASP A 55 5.04 -26.58 -18.25
N ASP A 56 5.21 -27.00 -17.00
CA ASP A 56 4.57 -28.17 -16.39
C ASP A 56 3.32 -27.85 -15.53
N ALA A 57 2.88 -26.58 -15.53
CA ALA A 57 1.76 -26.15 -14.70
C ALA A 57 0.41 -26.70 -15.20
N ASP A 58 -0.46 -27.09 -14.26
CA ASP A 58 -1.87 -27.37 -14.58
C ASP A 58 -2.58 -26.08 -14.99
N LEU A 59 -2.92 -25.99 -16.28
CA LEU A 59 -3.54 -24.80 -16.86
C LEU A 59 -4.95 -24.54 -16.32
N ASN A 60 -5.70 -25.56 -15.89
CA ASN A 60 -7.02 -25.33 -15.32
C ASN A 60 -6.91 -24.56 -14.00
N VAL A 61 -5.99 -24.98 -13.14
CA VAL A 61 -5.69 -24.31 -11.86
C VAL A 61 -5.10 -22.92 -12.09
N ALA A 62 -4.16 -22.80 -13.04
CA ALA A 62 -3.49 -21.53 -13.32
C ALA A 62 -4.48 -20.47 -13.83
N VAL A 63 -5.36 -20.83 -14.77
CA VAL A 63 -6.34 -19.89 -15.33
C VAL A 63 -7.33 -19.42 -14.26
N GLU A 64 -7.87 -20.34 -13.46
CA GLU A 64 -8.79 -19.99 -12.38
C GLU A 64 -8.13 -19.04 -11.37
N SER A 65 -6.88 -19.34 -10.98
CA SER A 65 -6.11 -18.52 -10.04
C SER A 65 -5.81 -17.12 -10.59
N VAL A 66 -5.45 -17.02 -11.87
CA VAL A 66 -5.16 -15.73 -12.54
C VAL A 66 -6.42 -14.88 -12.63
N VAL A 67 -7.54 -15.45 -13.05
CA VAL A 67 -8.81 -14.72 -13.18
C VAL A 67 -9.27 -14.19 -11.83
N ASN A 68 -9.22 -15.02 -10.78
CA ASN A 68 -9.55 -14.59 -9.43
C ASN A 68 -8.61 -13.45 -8.98
N SER A 69 -7.30 -13.63 -9.12
CA SER A 69 -6.31 -12.61 -8.70
C SER A 69 -6.41 -11.29 -9.47
N ALA A 70 -6.88 -11.29 -10.71
CA ALA A 70 -6.92 -10.11 -11.58
C ALA A 70 -8.23 -9.33 -11.53
N PHE A 71 -9.37 -10.01 -11.31
CA PHE A 71 -10.70 -9.44 -11.47
C PHE A 71 -11.57 -9.49 -10.22
N PHE A 72 -11.17 -10.23 -9.18
CA PHE A 72 -11.82 -10.17 -7.88
C PHE A 72 -11.35 -8.91 -7.11
N SER A 73 -12.21 -8.34 -6.26
CA SER A 73 -11.90 -7.16 -5.42
C SER A 73 -12.12 -7.45 -3.95
#